data_AF-A0A527YTE5-F1
#
_entry.id   AF-A0A527YTE5-F1
#
_cell.length_a   1.000
_cell.length_b   1.000
_cell.length_c   1.000
_cell.angle_alpha   90.00
_cell.angle_beta   90.00
_cell.angle_gamma   90.00
#
_symmetry.space_group_name_H-M   'P 1'
#
loop_
_entity.id
_entity.type
_entity.pdbx_description
1 polymer ?
#
loop_
_entity_poly.entity_id
_entity_poly.type
_entity_poly.pdbx_seq_one_letter_code
_entity_poly.pdbx_strand_id
1 'polypeptide(L)'
;GTTSMFLRLARQASTEAEKAALAARKVLNFPDPVYGSQLQELAVPGLRGEGRMRVVYQEQKVTLPDGTVVWLRQPSYSVDDLANGPLDPHTTLSPRLTPPMIGLGLVEQIAPADILG
;
A
#
# COMPACT_ATOMS: atom_id res chain seq x y z
N GLY A 1 10.28 4.80 -9.54
CA GLY A 1 9.03 4.82 -8.77
C GLY A 1 8.67 3.40 -8.40
N THR A 2 8.12 3.18 -7.21
CA THR A 2 7.53 1.91 -6.75
C THR A 2 6.18 1.69 -7.45
N THR A 3 6.18 1.54 -8.77
CA THR A 3 4.94 1.43 -9.57
C THR A 3 4.11 0.19 -9.22
N SER A 4 4.67 -0.78 -8.50
CA SER A 4 3.98 -2.00 -8.07
C SER A 4 3.42 -1.96 -6.64
N MET A 5 3.58 -0.87 -5.88
CA MET A 5 3.13 -0.80 -4.48
C MET A 5 2.26 0.42 -4.20
N PHE A 6 1.30 0.26 -3.29
CA PHE A 6 0.44 1.34 -2.78
C PHE A 6 0.17 1.18 -1.29
N LEU A 7 -0.34 2.22 -0.62
CA LEU A 7 -0.68 2.19 0.80
C LEU A 7 -2.20 2.15 1.02
N ARG A 8 -2.67 1.14 1.77
CA ARG A 8 -3.96 1.20 2.45
C ARG A 8 -3.80 1.96 3.77
N LEU A 9 -4.76 2.81 4.07
CA LEU A 9 -4.80 3.65 5.27
C LEU A 9 -5.94 3.16 6.16
N ALA A 10 -5.66 2.98 7.44
CA ALA A 10 -6.66 2.58 8.41
C ALA A 10 -6.32 3.09 9.81
N ARG A 11 -7.34 3.40 10.60
CA ARG A 11 -7.24 3.76 12.01
C ARG A 11 -8.18 2.90 12.86
N GLN A 12 -7.98 2.95 14.16
CA GLN A 12 -8.89 2.35 15.13
C GLN A 12 -10.17 3.18 15.30
N ALA A 13 -11.17 2.57 15.95
CA ALA A 13 -12.39 3.26 16.35
C ALA A 13 -12.09 4.36 17.38
N SER A 14 -12.62 5.54 17.14
CA SER A 14 -12.42 6.73 17.97
C SER A 14 -13.68 7.12 18.76
N THR A 15 -14.87 6.89 18.20
CA THR A 15 -16.15 7.22 18.83
C THR A 15 -16.85 5.98 19.39
N GLU A 16 -17.79 6.16 20.32
CA GLU A 16 -18.59 5.05 20.86
C GLU A 16 -19.41 4.32 19.78
N ALA A 17 -19.92 5.07 18.79
CA ALA A 17 -20.61 4.47 17.65
C ALA A 17 -19.66 3.59 16.80
N GLU A 18 -18.44 4.07 16.54
CA GLU A 18 -17.43 3.30 15.82
C GLU A 18 -17.00 2.05 16.60
N LYS A 19 -16.79 2.17 17.92
CA LYS A 19 -16.45 1.04 18.79
C LYS A 19 -17.56 -0.01 18.79
N ALA A 20 -18.82 0.42 18.88
CA ALA A 20 -19.97 -0.48 18.81
C ALA A 20 -20.07 -1.20 17.45
N ALA A 21 -19.80 -0.50 16.34
CA ALA A 21 -19.79 -1.09 15.01
C ALA A 21 -18.68 -2.15 14.84
N LEU A 22 -17.49 -1.87 15.38
CA LEU A 22 -16.36 -2.80 15.39
C LEU A 22 -16.66 -4.03 16.27
N ALA A 23 -17.20 -3.83 17.48
CA ALA A 23 -17.60 -4.90 18.39
C ALA A 23 -18.68 -5.81 17.78
N ALA A 24 -19.62 -5.22 17.05
CA ALA A 24 -20.64 -5.94 16.29
C ALA A 24 -20.12 -6.57 14.99
N ARG A 25 -18.82 -6.47 14.68
CA ARG A 25 -18.16 -6.98 13.46
C ARG A 25 -18.78 -6.48 12.16
N LYS A 26 -19.41 -5.31 12.18
CA LYS A 26 -19.99 -4.68 10.97
C LYS A 26 -18.91 -4.07 10.08
N VAL A 27 -17.79 -3.69 10.68
CA VAL A 27 -16.62 -3.11 10.03
C VAL A 27 -15.36 -3.70 10.66
N LEU A 28 -14.26 -3.75 9.89
CA LEU A 28 -12.97 -4.27 10.36
C LEU A 28 -12.05 -3.17 10.91
N ASN A 29 -12.14 -1.97 10.35
CA ASN A 29 -11.38 -0.77 10.72
C ASN A 29 -12.07 0.46 10.13
N PHE A 30 -11.48 1.64 10.33
CA PHE A 30 -11.97 2.91 9.80
C PHE A 30 -10.90 3.56 8.92
N PRO A 31 -11.29 4.34 7.89
CA PRO A 31 -10.34 5.05 7.05
C PRO A 31 -9.68 6.24 7.78
N ASP A 32 -8.58 6.72 7.23
CA ASP A 32 -8.05 8.04 7.59
C ASP A 32 -9.11 9.12 7.28
N PRO A 33 -9.33 10.09 8.17
CA PRO A 33 -10.38 11.10 8.00
C PRO A 33 -10.10 12.09 6.86
N VAL A 34 -8.84 12.28 6.46
CA VAL A 34 -8.42 13.21 5.41
C VAL A 34 -8.22 12.50 4.08
N TYR A 35 -7.60 11.31 4.12
CA TYR A 35 -7.12 10.59 2.93
C TYR A 35 -7.90 9.30 2.63
N GLY A 36 -8.93 9.00 3.43
CA GLY A 36 -9.76 7.82 3.20
C GLY A 36 -9.02 6.51 3.47
N SER A 37 -9.35 5.46 2.71
CA SER A 37 -8.84 4.10 2.96
C SER A 37 -7.61 3.70 2.13
N GLN A 38 -7.20 4.53 1.17
CA GLN A 38 -6.10 4.26 0.26
C GLN A 38 -5.49 5.59 -0.21
N LEU A 39 -4.18 5.72 -0.09
CA LEU A 39 -3.45 6.90 -0.59
C LEU A 39 -3.43 6.90 -2.12
N GLN A 40 -3.84 8.00 -2.73
CA GLN A 40 -3.81 8.20 -4.18
C GLN A 40 -2.61 9.04 -4.59
N GLU A 41 -1.49 8.39 -4.93
CA GLU A 41 -0.28 9.10 -5.40
C GLU A 41 -0.47 9.78 -6.77
N LEU A 42 -1.42 9.29 -7.56
CA LEU A 42 -1.74 9.79 -8.89
C LEU A 42 -3.12 10.46 -8.89
N ALA A 43 -3.26 11.49 -9.70
CA ALA A 43 -4.52 12.21 -9.89
C ALA A 43 -4.78 12.44 -11.39
N VAL A 44 -6.01 12.83 -11.71
CA VAL A 44 -6.36 13.30 -13.06
C VAL A 44 -5.58 14.57 -13.44
N PRO A 45 -5.37 14.86 -14.74
CA PRO A 45 -4.65 16.06 -15.16
C PRO A 45 -5.21 17.33 -14.53
N GLY A 46 -4.32 18.19 -14.03
CA GLY A 46 -4.68 19.45 -13.36
C GLY A 46 -4.88 19.33 -11.85
N LEU A 47 -4.89 18.12 -11.27
CA LEU A 47 -4.91 17.91 -9.83
C LEU A 47 -3.60 17.27 -9.35
N ARG A 48 -3.25 17.53 -8.09
CA ARG A 48 -2.11 16.90 -7.41
C ARG A 48 -2.57 15.60 -6.75
N GLY A 49 -1.71 14.58 -6.76
CA GLY A 49 -1.90 13.40 -5.92
C GLY A 49 -1.91 13.77 -4.44
N GLU A 50 -2.45 12.88 -3.62
CA GLU A 50 -2.67 13.09 -2.19
C GLU A 50 -1.37 13.11 -1.37
N GLY A 51 -0.33 12.45 -1.88
CA GLY A 51 1.00 12.35 -1.28
C GLY A 51 1.85 11.36 -2.06
N ARG A 52 3.04 11.06 -1.56
CA ARG A 52 4.02 10.16 -2.19
C ARG A 52 4.45 9.08 -1.21
N MET A 53 4.28 7.81 -1.56
CA MET A 53 4.78 6.73 -0.72
C MET A 53 6.31 6.73 -0.73
N ARG A 54 6.91 6.64 0.45
CA ARG A 54 8.35 6.47 0.62
C ARG A 54 8.66 5.19 1.37
N VAL A 55 9.65 4.47 0.88
CA VAL A 55 10.17 3.25 1.50
C VAL A 55 11.66 3.42 1.76
N VAL A 56 12.06 3.24 3.01
CA VAL A 56 13.48 3.23 3.43
C VAL A 56 13.80 1.82 3.91
N TYR A 57 14.90 1.25 3.42
CA TYR A 57 15.34 -0.08 3.83
C TYR A 57 16.57 0.03 4.72
N GLN A 58 16.55 -0.70 5.84
CA GLN A 58 17.70 -0.91 6.68
C GLN A 58 18.20 -2.35 6.51
N GLU A 59 19.50 -2.52 6.26
CA GLU A 59 20.12 -3.84 6.21
C GLU A 59 20.39 -4.37 7.62
N GLN A 60 20.13 -5.66 7.82
CA GLN A 60 20.34 -6.35 9.08
C GLN A 60 21.02 -7.70 8.82
N LYS A 61 22.13 -7.91 9.51
CA LYS A 61 22.82 -9.20 9.50
C LYS A 61 22.12 -10.15 10.46
N VAL A 62 21.70 -11.31 9.94
CA VAL A 62 21.02 -12.35 10.73
C VAL A 62 21.78 -13.66 10.59
N THR A 63 22.01 -14.33 11.71
CA THR A 63 22.57 -15.68 11.75
C THR A 63 21.42 -16.67 11.87
N LEU A 64 21.32 -17.60 10.92
CA LEU A 64 20.35 -18.67 10.91
C LEU A 64 20.76 -19.80 11.88
N PRO A 65 19.84 -20.70 12.28
CA PRO A 65 20.15 -21.77 13.25
C PRO A 65 21.27 -22.72 12.83
N ASP A 66 21.55 -22.86 11.53
CA ASP A 66 22.63 -23.68 10.96
C ASP A 66 24.00 -22.96 10.95
N GLY A 67 24.06 -21.72 11.45
CA GLY A 67 25.25 -20.88 11.45
C GLY A 67 25.44 -20.03 10.19
N THR A 68 24.57 -20.18 9.18
CA THR A 68 24.63 -19.37 7.96
C THR A 68 24.30 -17.91 8.26
N VAL A 69 25.12 -16.99 7.76
CA VAL A 69 24.91 -15.55 7.90
C VAL A 69 24.26 -14.99 6.64
N VAL A 70 23.11 -14.34 6.80
CA VAL A 70 22.39 -13.68 5.71
C VAL A 70 22.19 -12.19 6.01
N TRP A 71 22.00 -11.41 4.95
CA TRP A 71 21.62 -10.00 5.05
C TRP A 71 20.13 -9.88 4.71
N LEU A 72 19.34 -9.40 5.67
CA LEU A 72 17.93 -9.08 5.49
C LEU A 72 17.75 -7.58 5.31
N ARG A 73 16.67 -7.18 4.62
CA ARG A 73 16.29 -5.77 4.49
C ARG A 73 14.98 -5.54 5.22
N GLN A 74 15.00 -4.71 6.25
CA GLN A 74 13.80 -4.27 6.95
C GLN A 74 13.28 -2.97 6.31
N PRO A 75 12.09 -2.98 5.69
CA PRO A 75 11.48 -1.75 5.17
C PRO A 75 10.83 -0.93 6.29
N SER A 76 10.90 0.39 6.16
CA SER A 76 10.09 1.38 6.86
C SER A 76 9.32 2.21 5.83
N TYR A 77 8.05 2.45 6.10
CA TYR A 77 7.13 3.09 5.17
C TYR A 77 6.66 4.44 5.73
N SER A 78 6.66 5.46 4.88
CA SER A 78 6.14 6.80 5.20
C SER A 78 5.42 7.40 4.00
N VAL A 79 4.78 8.55 4.22
CA VAL A 79 4.19 9.37 3.15
C VAL A 79 4.85 10.74 3.19
N ASP A 80 5.39 11.16 2.05
CA ASP A 80 5.96 12.47 1.83
C ASP A 80 4.96 13.35 1.05
N ASP A 81 5.16 14.67 1.07
CA ASP A 81 4.43 15.64 0.24
C ASP A 81 2.89 15.57 0.32
N LEU A 82 2.36 15.30 1.52
CA LEU A 82 0.91 15.27 1.79
C LEU A 82 0.22 16.57 1.37
N ALA A 83 -0.82 16.47 0.53
CA ALA A 83 -1.44 17.63 -0.11
C ALA A 83 -2.50 18.34 0.76
N ASN A 84 -3.17 17.61 1.65
CA ASN A 84 -4.37 18.06 2.37
C ASN A 84 -4.14 18.20 3.89
N GLY A 85 -2.89 18.31 4.32
CA GLY A 85 -2.51 18.35 5.73
C GLY A 85 -2.00 17.00 6.26
N PRO A 86 -1.71 16.88 7.56
CA PRO A 86 -1.17 15.65 8.13
C PRO A 86 -2.18 14.50 8.09
N LEU A 87 -1.68 13.27 8.02
CA LEU A 87 -2.46 12.08 8.35
C LEU A 87 -2.93 12.16 9.81
N ASP A 88 -4.03 11.47 10.12
CA ASP A 88 -4.38 11.25 11.52
C ASP A 88 -3.23 10.50 12.23
N PRO A 89 -2.82 10.93 13.43
CA PRO A 89 -1.67 10.34 14.13
C PRO A 89 -1.86 8.86 14.49
N HIS A 90 -3.10 8.36 14.43
CA HIS A 90 -3.44 6.95 14.63
C HIS A 90 -3.65 6.17 13.33
N THR A 91 -3.45 6.80 12.17
CA THR A 91 -3.47 6.10 10.88
C THR A 91 -2.27 5.17 10.75
N THR A 92 -2.57 3.91 10.53
CA THR A 92 -1.63 2.85 10.20
C THR A 92 -1.49 2.74 8.69
N LEU A 93 -0.26 2.63 8.22
CA LEU A 93 0.08 2.40 6.82
C LEU A 93 0.19 0.89 6.57
N SER A 94 -0.60 0.38 5.62
CA SER A 94 -0.55 -1.02 5.18
C SER A 94 -0.09 -1.09 3.71
N PRO A 95 1.20 -1.33 3.45
CA PRO A 95 1.72 -1.48 2.10
C PRO A 95 1.13 -2.70 1.40
N ARG A 96 0.76 -2.52 0.14
CA ARG A 96 0.23 -3.56 -0.74
C ARG A 96 1.12 -3.63 -1.97
N LEU A 97 1.59 -4.83 -2.27
CA LEU A 97 2.32 -5.13 -3.50
C LEU A 97 1.34 -5.78 -4.48
N THR A 98 1.24 -5.22 -5.68
CA THR A 98 0.47 -5.82 -6.76
C THR A 98 1.10 -7.15 -7.15
N PRO A 99 0.32 -8.25 -7.24
CA PRO A 99 0.85 -9.52 -7.71
C PRO A 99 1.54 -9.36 -9.08
N PRO A 100 2.70 -9.99 -9.31
CA PRO A 100 3.35 -9.93 -10.61
C PRO A 100 2.46 -10.60 -11.66
N MET A 101 2.26 -9.94 -12.80
CA MET A 101 1.59 -10.52 -13.96
C MET A 101 2.56 -11.46 -14.70
N ILE A 102 2.81 -12.64 -14.12
CA ILE A 102 3.65 -13.68 -14.74
C ILE A 102 2.87 -14.25 -15.93
N GLY A 103 3.40 -14.12 -17.16
CA GLY A 103 2.79 -14.71 -18.37
C GLY A 103 2.32 -13.73 -19.46
N LEU A 104 2.57 -12.42 -19.34
CA LEU A 104 2.19 -11.45 -20.38
C LEU A 104 2.83 -11.74 -21.76
N GLY A 105 3.98 -12.42 -21.80
CA GLY A 105 4.61 -12.87 -23.04
C GLY A 105 3.81 -13.90 -23.85
N LEU A 106 2.83 -14.59 -23.24
CA LEU A 106 1.94 -15.51 -23.97
C LEU A 106 0.74 -14.78 -24.60
N VAL A 107 0.38 -13.60 -24.08
CA VAL A 107 -0.66 -12.74 -24.67
C VAL A 107 -0.12 -12.00 -25.90
N GLU A 108 1.17 -11.68 -25.93
CA GLU A 108 1.87 -11.14 -27.12
C GLU A 108 2.10 -12.18 -28.23
N GLN A 109 1.88 -13.48 -27.97
CA GLN A 109 2.01 -14.56 -28.96
C GLN A 109 0.70 -14.88 -29.71
N ILE A 110 -0.40 -14.20 -29.39
CA ILE A 110 -1.62 -14.32 -30.19
C ILE A 110 -1.38 -13.57 -31.51
N ALA A 111 -1.36 -14.31 -32.62
CA ALA A 111 -1.21 -13.70 -33.94
C ALA A 111 -2.43 -12.78 -34.21
N PRO A 112 -2.26 -11.62 -34.86
CA PRO A 112 -3.39 -10.72 -35.19
C PRO A 112 -4.54 -11.40 -35.95
N ALA A 113 -4.26 -12.51 -36.64
CA ALA A 113 -5.23 -13.31 -37.35
C ALA A 113 -6.28 -14.00 -36.44
N ASP A 114 -6.00 -14.17 -35.14
CA ASP A 114 -6.89 -14.83 -34.19
C ASP A 114 -7.74 -13.84 -33.36
N ILE A 115 -7.57 -12.53 -33.57
CA ILE A 115 -8.29 -11.46 -32.85
C ILE A 115 -9.58 -11.04 -33.58
N LEU A 116 -9.74 -11.40 -34.87
CA LEU A 116 -10.92 -11.08 -35.68
C LEU A 116 -11.69 -12.37 -36.02
N GLY A 117 -12.49 -12.84 -35.08
CA GLY A 117 -13.62 -13.75 -35.33
C GLY A 117 -14.93 -12.98 -35.23
#